data_AF-A0A9E7SQ49-F1
#
_entry.id   AF-A0A9E7SQ49-F1
#
_cell.length_a   1.000
_cell.length_b   1.000
_cell.length_c   1.000
_cell.angle_alpha   90.00
_cell.angle_beta   90.00
_cell.angle_gamma   90.00
#
_symmetry.space_group_name_H-M   'P 1'
#
loop_
_entity.id
_entity.type
_entity.pdbx_description
1 polymer ?
#
loop_
_entity_poly.entity_id
_entity_poly.type
_entity_poly.pdbx_seq_one_letter_code
_entity_poly.pdbx_strand_id
1 'polypeptide(L)'
;MRKTFGALALLFILGVLLLITHPDYGLKFGLGGEDWQKYRYTDQYYIDHGIEEVGGTNIVTDIVFDYRGYDTLGEATVLFTSIAGAVALLRKWRDENEE
;
A
#
# COMPACT_ATOMS: atom_id res chain seq x y z
N MET A 1 -29.70 17.23 4.07
CA MET A 1 -28.53 17.94 4.65
C MET A 1 -27.30 17.05 4.84
N ARG A 2 -27.35 15.87 5.49
CA ARG A 2 -26.13 15.03 5.67
C ARG A 2 -25.45 14.61 4.36
N LYS A 3 -26.22 14.21 3.35
CA LYS A 3 -25.69 13.85 2.01
C LYS A 3 -25.07 15.05 1.27
N THR A 4 -25.65 16.24 1.41
CA THR A 4 -25.13 17.47 0.77
C THR A 4 -23.83 17.91 1.42
N PHE A 5 -23.72 17.85 2.76
CA PHE A 5 -22.46 18.07 3.46
C PHE A 5 -21.40 17.04 3.07
N GLY A 6 -21.76 15.76 2.94
CA GLY A 6 -20.84 14.72 2.47
C GLY A 6 -20.33 14.97 1.05
N ALA A 7 -21.21 15.37 0.13
CA ALA A 7 -20.82 15.71 -1.24
C ALA A 7 -19.89 16.93 -1.31
N LEU A 8 -20.16 17.96 -0.52
CA LEU A 8 -19.31 19.15 -0.43
C LEU A 8 -17.94 18.83 0.16
N ALA A 9 -17.88 17.99 1.21
CA ALA A 9 -16.62 17.54 1.79
C ALA A 9 -15.79 16.73 0.79
N LEU A 10 -16.43 15.83 0.04
CA LEU A 10 -15.77 15.05 -1.01
C LEU A 10 -15.19 15.96 -2.11
N LEU A 11 -15.98 16.93 -2.59
CA LEU A 11 -15.53 17.90 -3.59
C LEU A 11 -14.34 18.72 -3.08
N PHE A 12 -14.38 19.14 -1.81
CA PHE A 12 -13.29 19.86 -1.20
C PHE A 12 -12.02 19.02 -1.12
N ILE A 13 -12.10 17.78 -0.63
CA ILE A 13 -10.95 16.88 -0.52
C ILE A 13 -10.36 16.59 -1.91
N LEU A 14 -11.22 16.30 -2.90
CA LEU A 14 -10.78 16.06 -4.27
C LEU A 14 -10.11 17.29 -4.88
N GLY A 15 -10.68 18.47 -4.67
CA GLY A 15 -10.10 19.72 -5.15
C GLY A 15 -8.72 20.00 -4.54
N VAL A 16 -8.55 19.76 -3.24
CA VAL A 16 -7.26 19.89 -2.56
C VAL A 16 -6.24 18.87 -3.09
N LEU A 17 -6.64 17.61 -3.27
CA LEU A 17 -5.76 16.57 -3.83
C LEU A 17 -5.28 16.94 -5.23
N LEU A 18 -6.18 17.41 -6.10
CA LEU A 18 -5.84 17.83 -7.46
C LEU A 18 -4.85 19.01 -7.46
N LEU A 19 -5.01 19.96 -6.54
CA LEU A 19 -4.12 21.10 -6.41
C LEU A 19 -2.72 20.68 -5.95
N ILE A 20 -2.61 19.72 -5.01
CA ILE A 20 -1.32 19.16 -4.56
C ILE A 20 -0.63 18.35 -5.66
N THR A 21 -1.39 17.67 -6.51
CA THR A 21 -0.82 16.92 -7.65
C THR A 21 -0.34 17.83 -8.78
N HIS A 22 -0.62 19.13 -8.73
CA HIS A 22 -0.21 20.05 -9.78
C HIS A 22 1.31 20.30 -9.74
N PRO A 23 2.06 20.15 -10.86
CA PRO A 23 3.52 20.26 -10.88
C PRO A 23 4.06 21.60 -10.40
N ASP A 24 3.31 22.69 -10.65
CA ASP A 24 3.73 24.05 -10.29
C ASP A 24 3.67 24.34 -8.78
N TYR A 25 2.87 23.58 -8.02
CA TYR A 25 2.60 23.85 -6.61
C TYR A 25 2.91 22.69 -5.67
N GLY A 26 3.09 21.48 -6.19
CA GLY A 26 3.27 20.29 -5.38
C GLY A 26 4.15 19.24 -6.04
N LEU A 27 3.57 18.10 -6.40
CA LEU A 27 4.33 16.94 -6.85
C LEU A 27 4.91 17.15 -8.26
N LYS A 28 6.24 17.07 -8.37
CA LYS A 28 6.93 17.07 -9.67
C LYS A 28 6.81 15.70 -10.33
N PHE A 29 6.41 15.69 -11.60
CA PHE A 29 6.45 14.51 -12.45
C PHE A 29 7.75 14.47 -13.28
N GLY A 30 8.31 13.28 -13.49
CA GLY A 30 9.52 13.10 -14.31
C GLY A 30 10.79 13.62 -13.64
N LEU A 31 11.04 13.27 -12.38
CA LEU A 31 12.26 13.62 -11.66
C LEU A 31 13.51 13.06 -12.39
N GLY A 32 14.60 13.83 -12.39
CA GLY A 32 15.88 13.44 -12.96
C GLY A 32 17.01 14.34 -12.50
N GLY A 33 18.26 13.95 -12.75
CA GLY A 33 19.44 14.70 -12.33
C GLY A 33 19.52 14.87 -10.81
N GLU A 34 19.83 16.08 -10.35
CA GLU A 34 19.97 16.40 -8.91
C GLU A 34 18.68 16.16 -8.11
N ASP A 35 17.51 16.32 -8.76
CA ASP A 35 16.21 16.11 -8.11
C ASP A 35 16.00 14.63 -7.72
N TRP A 36 16.64 13.68 -8.41
CA TRP A 36 16.56 12.25 -8.05
C TRP A 36 17.19 12.01 -6.67
N GLN A 37 18.43 12.46 -6.49
CA GLN A 37 19.12 12.33 -5.20
C GLN A 37 18.41 13.12 -4.09
N LYS A 38 17.82 14.27 -4.41
CA LYS A 38 17.10 15.07 -3.43
C LYS A 38 15.82 14.42 -2.91
N TYR A 39 15.02 13.81 -3.79
CA TYR A 39 13.66 13.34 -3.46
C TYR A 39 13.53 11.80 -3.39
N ARG A 40 14.52 11.04 -3.86
CA ARG A 40 14.50 9.57 -4.01
C ARG A 40 15.77 8.90 -3.49
N TYR A 41 16.48 9.54 -2.54
CA TYR A 41 17.74 9.01 -1.98
C TYR A 41 17.59 7.60 -1.39
N THR A 42 16.46 7.28 -0.73
CA THR A 42 16.22 5.94 -0.19
C THR A 42 16.10 4.89 -1.29
N ASP A 43 15.42 5.23 -2.40
CA ASP A 43 15.26 4.32 -3.53
C ASP A 43 16.62 4.05 -4.17
N GLN A 44 17.46 5.09 -4.28
CA GLN A 44 18.83 4.95 -4.74
C GLN A 44 19.65 4.03 -3.83
N TYR A 45 19.52 4.15 -2.51
CA TYR A 45 20.22 3.29 -1.56
C TYR A 45 19.91 1.81 -1.80
N TYR A 46 18.64 1.44 -1.97
CA TYR A 46 18.25 0.06 -2.25
C TYR A 46 18.78 -0.44 -3.60
N ILE A 47 18.85 0.43 -4.62
CA ILE A 47 19.43 0.08 -5.93
C ILE A 47 20.92 -0.20 -5.79
N ASP A 48 21.64 0.63 -5.04
CA ASP A 48 23.11 0.56 -4.94
C ASP A 48 23.58 -0.59 -4.04
N HIS A 49 22.87 -0.88 -2.95
CA HIS A 49 23.34 -1.81 -1.91
C HIS A 49 22.53 -3.11 -1.83
N GLY A 50 21.34 -3.19 -2.44
CA GLY A 50 20.39 -4.29 -2.22
C GLY A 50 20.95 -5.68 -2.58
N ILE A 51 21.75 -5.77 -3.65
CA ILE A 51 22.39 -7.03 -4.06
C ILE A 51 23.39 -7.52 -3.00
N GLU A 52 24.16 -6.61 -2.40
CA GLU A 52 25.19 -6.96 -1.42
C GLU A 52 24.58 -7.28 -0.04
N GLU A 53 23.52 -6.58 0.34
CA GLU A 53 22.86 -6.75 1.63
C GLU A 53 21.92 -7.96 1.67
N VAL A 54 21.13 -8.19 0.60
CA VAL A 54 20.08 -9.23 0.56
C VAL A 54 20.51 -10.44 -0.31
N GLY A 55 21.39 -10.24 -1.29
CA GLY A 55 21.85 -11.30 -2.19
C GLY A 55 20.96 -11.57 -3.40
N GLY A 56 19.79 -10.91 -3.48
CA GLY A 56 18.88 -11.01 -4.62
C GLY A 56 19.27 -10.05 -5.75
N THR A 57 18.97 -10.43 -6.99
CA THR A 57 19.11 -9.53 -8.16
C THR A 57 17.83 -8.75 -8.47
N ASN A 58 16.75 -9.00 -7.72
CA ASN A 58 15.46 -8.37 -7.91
C ASN A 58 15.14 -7.50 -6.70
N ILE A 59 15.53 -6.23 -6.82
CA ILE A 59 15.39 -5.23 -5.75
C ILE A 59 13.94 -5.10 -5.26
N VAL A 60 12.93 -5.30 -6.14
CA VAL A 60 11.52 -5.21 -5.71
C VAL A 60 11.17 -6.34 -4.75
N THR A 61 11.57 -7.58 -5.06
CA THR A 61 11.33 -8.71 -4.15
C THR A 61 12.18 -8.62 -2.89
N ASP A 62 13.41 -8.13 -3.01
CA ASP A 62 14.32 -7.95 -1.87
C ASP A 62 13.75 -6.94 -0.87
N ILE A 63 13.20 -5.82 -1.35
CA ILE A 63 12.50 -4.84 -0.49
C ILE A 63 11.28 -5.47 0.17
N VAL A 64 10.40 -6.13 -0.57
CA VAL A 64 9.11 -6.61 -0.04
C VAL A 64 9.28 -7.78 0.92
N PHE A 65 10.28 -8.64 0.73
CA PHE A 65 10.48 -9.83 1.57
C PHE A 65 11.57 -9.69 2.64
N ASP A 66 12.61 -8.90 2.42
CA ASP A 66 13.70 -8.73 3.39
C ASP A 66 13.51 -7.44 4.20
N TYR A 67 13.83 -6.27 3.60
CA TYR A 67 13.77 -4.98 4.31
C TYR A 67 12.39 -4.66 4.90
N ARG A 68 11.32 -5.01 4.18
CA ARG A 68 9.92 -4.75 4.56
C ARG A 68 9.10 -6.03 4.69
N GLY A 69 9.75 -7.15 5.01
CA GLY A 69 9.08 -8.45 5.17
C GLY A 69 7.94 -8.44 6.21
N TYR A 70 8.01 -7.56 7.21
CA TYR A 70 6.95 -7.43 8.23
C TYR A 70 5.62 -6.92 7.65
N ASP A 71 5.66 -6.03 6.65
CA ASP A 71 4.46 -5.55 5.97
C ASP A 71 3.80 -6.71 5.19
N THR A 72 4.60 -7.52 4.49
CA THR A 72 4.17 -8.71 3.75
C THR A 72 3.59 -9.80 4.66
N LEU A 73 4.17 -9.99 5.85
CA LEU A 73 3.58 -10.86 6.88
C LEU A 73 2.19 -10.36 7.31
N GLY A 74 2.04 -9.03 7.45
CA GLY A 74 0.76 -8.38 7.70
C GLY A 74 -0.26 -8.63 6.58
N GLU A 75 0.14 -8.46 5.32
CA GLU A 75 -0.70 -8.76 4.15
C GLU A 75 -1.17 -10.22 4.15
N ALA A 76 -0.27 -11.18 4.39
CA ALA A 76 -0.62 -12.59 4.49
C ALA A 76 -1.60 -12.86 5.64
N THR A 77 -1.42 -12.19 6.78
CA THR A 77 -2.32 -12.29 7.95
C THR A 77 -3.70 -11.73 7.63
N VAL A 78 -3.80 -10.60 6.93
CA VAL A 78 -5.08 -10.01 6.52
C VAL A 78 -5.81 -10.95 5.56
N LEU A 79 -5.13 -11.51 4.56
CA LEU A 79 -5.73 -12.49 3.64
C LEU A 79 -6.20 -13.74 4.39
N PHE A 80 -5.35 -14.29 5.26
CA PHE A 80 -5.69 -15.47 6.05
C PHE A 80 -6.93 -15.24 6.91
N THR A 81 -6.96 -14.16 7.68
CA THR A 81 -8.09 -13.83 8.57
C THR A 81 -9.36 -13.52 7.79
N SER A 82 -9.25 -12.87 6.62
CA SER A 82 -10.39 -12.60 5.74
C SER A 82 -11.05 -13.88 5.25
N ILE A 83 -10.26 -14.84 4.77
CA ILE A 83 -10.77 -16.15 4.32
C ILE A 83 -11.29 -16.97 5.49
N ALA A 84 -10.56 -17.03 6.60
CA ALA A 84 -11.00 -17.73 7.81
C ALA A 84 -12.33 -17.18 8.33
N GLY A 85 -12.50 -15.85 8.35
CA GLY A 85 -13.75 -15.19 8.74
C GLY A 85 -14.91 -15.52 7.78
N ALA A 86 -14.68 -15.47 6.47
CA ALA A 86 -15.69 -15.83 5.48
C ALA A 86 -16.16 -17.29 5.64
N VAL A 87 -15.21 -18.22 5.78
CA VAL A 87 -15.52 -19.65 6.01
C VAL A 87 -16.28 -19.85 7.32
N ALA A 88 -15.88 -19.17 8.40
CA ALA A 88 -16.56 -19.26 9.68
C ALA A 88 -18.03 -18.79 9.62
N LEU A 89 -18.31 -17.75 8.84
CA LEU A 89 -19.68 -17.25 8.63
C LEU A 89 -20.52 -18.18 7.73
N LEU A 90 -19.91 -18.82 6.75
CA LEU A 90 -20.60 -19.71 5.79
C LEU A 90 -20.72 -21.17 6.27
N ARG A 91 -20.18 -21.51 7.44
CA ARG A 91 -20.26 -22.89 7.96
C ARG A 91 -21.72 -23.31 8.15
N LYS A 92 -22.06 -24.55 7.74
CA LYS A 92 -23.39 -25.12 7.98
C LYS A 92 -23.65 -25.20 9.49
N TRP A 93 -24.83 -24.79 9.93
CA TRP A 93 -25.25 -25.04 11.30
C TRP A 93 -25.54 -26.53 11.45
N ARG A 94 -25.12 -27.11 12.57
CA ARG A 94 -25.41 -28.53 12.87
C ARG A 94 -26.92 -28.65 13.06
N ASP A 95 -27.59 -29.43 12.21
CA ASP A 95 -28.99 -29.78 12.43
C ASP A 95 -29.05 -30.67 13.67
N GLU A 96 -29.80 -30.25 14.69
CA GLU A 96 -30.00 -31.01 15.93
C GLU A 96 -30.94 -32.21 15.75
N ASN A 97 -31.41 -32.46 14.52
CA ASN A 97 -32.36 -33.53 14.18
C ASN A 97 -31.72 -34.76 13.49
N GLU A 98 -30.39 -34.87 13.46
CA GLU A 98 -29.65 -36.05 12.97
C GLU A 98 -29.18 -36.98 14.14
N GLU A 99 -30.02 -37.17 15.17
CA GLU A 99 -29.91 -38.31 16.10
C GLU A 99 -30.66 -39.54 15.59
#